data_AF-R5YDP7-F1
#
_entry.id   AF-R5YDP7-F1
#
_cell.length_a   1.000
_cell.length_b   1.000
_cell.length_c   1.000
_cell.angle_alpha   90.00
_cell.angle_beta   90.00
_cell.angle_gamma   90.00
#
_symmetry.space_group_name_H-M   'P 1'
#
loop_
_entity.id
_entity.type
_entity.pdbx_description
1 polymer ?
#
loop_
_entity_poly.entity_id
_entity_poly.type
_entity_poly.pdbx_seq_one_letter_code
_entity_poly.pdbx_strand_id
1 'polypeptide(L)'
;MNNKVNNPEVNVSKTINMNEKNYLEVILENEKNMSNNLSIAIDEASNDLLFDKFYDIFDDVKCAARDAFNLMFKNGWYTLEKAQDNKRKEENTKLNDKLNELNTK
;
A
#
# COMPACT_ATOMS: atom_id res chain seq x y z
N MET A 1 6.82 1.21 24.54
CA MET A 1 7.58 1.72 23.38
C MET A 1 6.59 2.25 22.35
N ASN A 2 6.88 3.37 21.69
CA ASN A 2 5.98 3.90 20.66
C ASN A 2 6.04 2.97 19.44
N ASN A 3 4.92 2.31 19.13
CA ASN A 3 4.81 1.35 18.03
C ASN A 3 4.52 2.04 16.68
N LYS A 4 4.51 3.37 16.65
CA LYS A 4 4.20 4.18 15.48
C LYS A 4 5.47 4.83 14.93
N VAL A 5 5.57 4.86 13.60
CA VAL A 5 6.62 5.53 12.83
C VAL A 5 5.94 6.60 12.00
N ASN A 6 6.19 7.86 12.35
CA ASN A 6 5.69 9.04 11.64
C ASN A 6 6.64 10.22 11.84
N ASN A 7 6.57 11.19 10.93
CA ASN A 7 7.25 12.48 11.10
C ASN A 7 6.37 13.46 11.90
N PRO A 8 6.95 14.56 12.42
CA PRO A 8 6.17 15.63 13.03
C PRO A 8 5.07 16.14 12.07
N GLU A 9 3.84 16.25 12.56
CA GLU A 9 2.69 16.64 11.74
C GLU A 9 2.73 18.13 11.40
N VAL A 10 2.64 18.43 10.10
CA VAL A 10 2.41 19.79 9.60
C VAL A 10 0.93 20.13 9.78
N ASN A 11 0.64 21.27 10.40
CA ASN A 11 -0.74 21.71 10.62
C ASN A 11 -1.41 22.09 9.30
N VAL A 12 -2.64 21.62 9.11
CA VAL A 12 -3.54 21.98 8.02
C VAL A 12 -4.86 22.51 8.58
N SER A 13 -5.57 23.31 7.78
CA SER A 13 -6.86 23.87 8.20
C SER A 13 -7.89 22.76 8.46
N LYS A 14 -8.67 22.89 9.53
CA LYS A 14 -9.73 21.94 9.90
C LYS A 14 -11.07 22.59 9.62
N THR A 15 -11.49 22.54 8.35
CA THR A 15 -12.76 23.10 7.89
C THR A 15 -13.58 22.02 7.18
N ILE A 16 -14.80 22.35 6.74
CA ILE A 16 -15.61 21.45 5.91
C ILE A 16 -15.02 21.25 4.50
N ASN A 17 -14.19 22.18 4.04
CA ASN A 17 -13.52 22.09 2.75
C ASN A 17 -12.31 21.19 2.86
N MET A 18 -12.00 20.46 1.78
CA MET A 18 -10.80 19.65 1.70
C MET A 18 -9.54 20.51 1.86
N ASN A 19 -8.64 20.05 2.73
CA ASN A 19 -7.29 20.60 2.86
C ASN A 19 -6.28 19.73 2.08
N GLU A 20 -5.01 20.14 2.10
CA GLU A 20 -3.91 19.48 1.40
C GLU A 20 -3.75 18.01 1.81
N LYS A 21 -3.92 17.71 3.10
CA LYS A 21 -3.88 16.33 3.62
C LYS A 21 -5.01 15.50 3.01
N ASN A 22 -6.24 16.04 2.98
CA ASN A 22 -7.38 15.32 2.41
C ASN A 22 -7.23 15.10 0.90
N TYR A 23 -6.74 16.09 0.15
CA TYR A 23 -6.47 15.91 -1.27
C TYR A 23 -5.46 14.80 -1.52
N LEU A 24 -4.33 14.79 -0.80
CA LEU A 24 -3.33 13.72 -0.94
C LEU A 24 -3.84 12.36 -0.49
N GLU A 25 -4.69 12.29 0.53
CA GLU A 25 -5.29 11.04 0.98
C GLU A 25 -6.21 10.44 -0.10
N VAL A 26 -7.03 11.28 -0.74
CA VAL A 26 -7.88 10.86 -1.86
C VAL A 26 -7.03 10.42 -3.05
N ILE A 27 -5.98 11.17 -3.41
CA ILE A 27 -5.06 10.81 -4.49
C ILE A 27 -4.42 9.46 -4.18
N LEU A 28 -3.78 9.31 -3.01
CA LEU A 28 -3.09 8.08 -2.62
C LEU A 28 -4.02 6.86 -2.68
N GLU A 29 -5.26 7.00 -2.19
CA GLU A 29 -6.22 5.90 -2.19
C GLU A 29 -6.72 5.56 -3.60
N ASN A 30 -6.95 6.56 -4.46
CA ASN A 30 -7.30 6.33 -5.86
C ASN A 30 -6.17 5.62 -6.61
N GLU A 31 -4.93 6.09 -6.51
CA GLU A 31 -3.79 5.48 -7.20
C GLU A 31 -3.57 4.03 -6.74
N LYS A 32 -3.70 3.75 -5.44
CA LYS A 32 -3.64 2.37 -4.92
C LYS A 32 -4.72 1.47 -5.54
N ASN A 33 -5.95 1.95 -5.61
CA ASN A 33 -7.07 1.19 -6.15
C ASN A 33 -6.95 0.99 -7.68
N MET A 34 -6.52 2.02 -8.41
CA MET A 34 -6.21 1.93 -9.84
C MET A 34 -5.12 0.90 -10.09
N SER A 35 -4.05 0.92 -9.31
CA SER A 35 -2.96 -0.03 -9.43
C SER A 35 -3.40 -1.48 -9.20
N ASN A 36 -4.27 -1.73 -8.22
CA ASN A 36 -4.83 -3.06 -7.98
C ASN A 36 -5.67 -3.55 -9.17
N ASN A 37 -6.50 -2.69 -9.74
CA ASN A 37 -7.32 -3.01 -10.91
C ASN A 37 -6.45 -3.26 -12.16
N LEU A 38 -5.41 -2.46 -12.35
CA LEU A 38 -4.46 -2.63 -13.46
C LEU A 38 -3.68 -3.93 -13.32
N SER A 39 -3.34 -4.38 -12.10
CA SER A 39 -2.71 -5.69 -11.89
C SER A 39 -3.58 -6.82 -12.46
N ILE A 40 -4.89 -6.79 -12.21
CA ILE A 40 -5.83 -7.78 -12.77
C ILE A 40 -5.88 -7.66 -14.31
N ALA A 41 -5.95 -6.43 -14.83
CA ALA A 41 -6.01 -6.19 -16.27
C ALA A 41 -4.73 -6.66 -17.02
N ILE A 42 -3.56 -6.53 -16.40
CA ILE A 42 -2.28 -7.02 -16.93
C ILE A 42 -2.28 -8.55 -16.99
N ASP A 43 -2.73 -9.22 -15.93
CA ASP A 43 -2.83 -10.70 -15.88
C ASP A 43 -3.79 -11.25 -16.94
N GLU A 44 -4.83 -10.50 -17.29
CA GLU A 44 -5.88 -10.89 -18.25
C GLU A 44 -5.68 -10.29 -19.66
N ALA A 45 -4.55 -9.62 -19.92
CA ALA A 45 -4.28 -8.98 -21.21
C ALA A 45 -4.26 -10.02 -22.35
N SER A 46 -5.05 -9.78 -23.41
CA SER A 46 -5.25 -10.76 -24.48
C SER A 46 -4.09 -10.87 -25.49
N ASN A 47 -3.11 -9.96 -25.41
CA ASN A 47 -1.91 -9.94 -26.22
C ASN A 47 -0.83 -9.02 -25.62
N ASP A 48 0.41 -9.19 -26.09
CA ASP A 48 1.58 -8.47 -25.59
C ASP A 48 1.46 -6.94 -25.73
N LEU A 49 0.84 -6.44 -26.80
CA LEU A 49 0.67 -4.99 -27.00
C LEU A 49 -0.25 -4.38 -25.93
N LEU A 50 -1.31 -5.09 -25.52
CA LEU A 50 -2.19 -4.63 -24.44
C LEU A 50 -1.51 -4.79 -23.07
N PHE A 51 -0.79 -5.88 -22.87
CA PHE A 51 0.02 -6.10 -21.68
C PHE A 51 0.98 -4.92 -21.45
N ASP A 52 1.80 -4.59 -22.45
CA ASP A 52 2.80 -3.52 -22.36
C ASP A 52 2.14 -2.17 -22.04
N LYS A 53 1.02 -1.85 -22.69
CA LYS A 53 0.28 -0.61 -22.43
C LYS A 53 -0.28 -0.52 -21.02
N PHE A 54 -0.86 -1.61 -20.50
CA PHE A 54 -1.36 -1.63 -19.13
C PHE A 54 -0.23 -1.58 -18.12
N TYR A 55 0.90 -2.21 -18.43
CA TYR A 55 2.09 -2.19 -17.60
C TYR A 55 2.67 -0.77 -17.49
N ASP A 56 2.77 -0.03 -18.61
CA ASP A 56 3.23 1.37 -18.59
C ASP A 56 2.34 2.25 -17.70
N ILE A 57 1.01 2.14 -17.84
CA ILE A 57 0.06 2.90 -17.00
C ILE A 57 0.17 2.47 -15.53
N PHE A 58 0.35 1.18 -15.28
CA PHE A 58 0.52 0.65 -13.93
C PHE A 58 1.77 1.20 -13.24
N ASP A 59 2.90 1.31 -13.96
CA ASP A 59 4.13 1.87 -13.43
C ASP A 59 3.94 3.35 -13.05
N ASP A 60 3.33 4.14 -13.93
CA ASP A 60 3.00 5.56 -13.66
C ASP A 60 2.12 5.72 -12.41
N VAL A 61 1.06 4.91 -12.30
CA VAL A 61 0.13 4.91 -11.14
C VAL A 61 0.84 4.48 -9.86
N LYS A 62 1.73 3.46 -9.92
CA LYS A 62 2.52 3.04 -8.77
C LYS A 62 3.50 4.12 -8.31
N CYS A 63 4.15 4.80 -9.26
CA CYS A 63 5.04 5.93 -8.99
C CYS A 63 4.26 7.10 -8.35
N ALA A 64 3.09 7.45 -8.87
CA ALA A 64 2.22 8.48 -8.30
C ALA A 64 1.78 8.15 -6.86
N ALA A 65 1.35 6.90 -6.60
CA ALA A 65 1.03 6.45 -5.24
C ALA A 65 2.24 6.55 -4.30
N ARG A 66 3.44 6.20 -4.79
CA ARG A 66 4.68 6.27 -4.02
C ARG A 66 5.02 7.72 -3.65
N ASP A 67 4.88 8.65 -4.59
CA ASP A 67 5.15 10.07 -4.35
C ASP A 67 4.15 10.70 -3.39
N ALA A 68 2.86 10.39 -3.55
CA ALA A 68 1.81 10.83 -2.62
C ALA A 68 2.08 10.31 -1.20
N PHE A 69 2.39 9.01 -1.06
CA PHE A 69 2.77 8.42 0.23
C PHE A 69 3.99 9.12 0.84
N ASN A 70 5.06 9.33 0.07
CA ASN A 70 6.28 9.96 0.56
C ASN A 70 6.01 11.39 1.05
N LEU A 71 5.19 12.15 0.32
CA LEU A 71 4.82 13.51 0.69
C LEU A 71 3.95 13.53 1.97
N MET A 72 2.96 12.65 2.07
CA MET A 72 2.15 12.53 3.28
C MET A 72 3.01 12.10 4.48
N PHE A 73 3.90 11.14 4.30
CA PHE A 73 4.82 10.69 5.35
C PHE A 73 5.77 11.81 5.78
N LYS A 74 6.36 12.55 4.83
CA LYS A 74 7.20 13.72 5.10
C LYS A 74 6.50 14.76 5.97
N ASN A 75 5.22 15.02 5.71
CA ASN A 75 4.42 15.99 6.45
C ASN A 75 3.79 15.43 7.75
N GLY A 76 4.12 14.20 8.12
CA GLY A 76 3.57 13.55 9.32
C GLY A 76 2.08 13.18 9.21
N TRP A 77 1.52 13.21 8.00
CA TRP A 77 0.12 12.90 7.72
C TRP A 77 -0.16 11.41 7.54
N TYR A 78 0.90 10.59 7.41
CA TYR A 78 0.82 9.14 7.31
C TYR A 78 1.64 8.50 8.44
N THR A 79 1.05 7.52 9.14
CA THR A 79 1.70 6.79 10.23
C THR A 79 1.79 5.32 9.89
N LEU A 80 2.98 4.74 10.00
CA LEU A 80 3.19 3.30 9.90
C LEU A 80 3.20 2.69 11.29
N GLU A 81 2.50 1.59 11.48
CA GLU A 81 2.57 0.82 12.72
C GLU A 81 3.58 -0.30 12.57
N LYS A 82 4.45 -0.47 13.58
CA LYS A 82 5.31 -1.63 13.68
C LYS A 82 4.45 -2.88 13.75
N ALA A 83 4.78 -3.87 12.93
CA ALA A 83 4.24 -5.21 13.10
C ALA A 83 4.53 -5.71 14.51
N GLN A 84 3.56 -6.38 15.13
CA GLN A 84 3.76 -6.98 16.45
C GLN A 84 4.89 -8.03 16.37
N ASP A 85 5.86 -7.95 17.28
CA ASP A 85 7.06 -8.79 17.27
C ASP A 85 6.76 -10.29 17.24
N ASN A 86 5.64 -10.70 17.84
CA ASN A 86 5.24 -12.11 17.94
C ASN A 86 4.48 -12.62 16.70
N LYS A 87 3.88 -11.74 15.89
CA LYS A 87 3.00 -12.14 14.77
C LYS A 87 3.74 -12.96 13.72
N ARG A 88 5.02 -12.63 13.47
CA ARG A 88 5.88 -13.40 12.57
C ARG A 88 6.18 -14.81 13.09
N LYS A 89 6.43 -14.95 14.40
CA LYS A 89 6.70 -16.25 15.03
C LYS A 89 5.43 -17.11 15.03
N GLU A 90 4.30 -16.53 15.39
CA GLU A 90 2.99 -17.20 15.38
C GLU A 90 2.63 -17.71 13.98
N GLU A 91 2.79 -16.89 12.93
CA GLU A 91 2.50 -17.29 11.56
C GLU A 91 3.46 -18.39 11.07
N ASN A 92 4.74 -18.31 11.42
CA ASN A 92 5.72 -19.34 11.09
C ASN A 92 5.40 -20.68 11.77
N THR A 93 5.02 -20.67 13.05
CA THR A 93 4.58 -21.90 13.75
C THR A 93 3.38 -22.52 13.05
N LYS A 94 2.33 -21.72 12.74
CA LYS A 94 1.15 -22.22 12.01
C LYS A 94 1.50 -22.85 10.66
N LEU A 95 2.41 -22.24 9.90
CA LEU A 95 2.84 -22.77 8.60
C LEU A 95 3.61 -24.10 8.75
N ASN A 96 4.49 -24.22 9.75
CA ASN A 96 5.21 -25.45 10.01
C ASN A 96 4.30 -26.59 10.49
N ASP A 97 3.33 -26.28 11.36
CA ASP A 97 2.34 -27.26 11.80
C ASP A 97 1.54 -27.80 10.60
N LYS A 98 1.09 -26.91 9.71
CA LYS A 98 0.38 -27.29 8.49
C LYS A 98 1.24 -28.09 7.51
N LEU A 99 2.54 -27.78 7.41
CA LEU A 99 3.48 -28.56 6.62
C LEU A 99 3.66 -29.98 7.20
N ASN A 100 3.75 -30.11 8.52
CA ASN A 100 3.85 -31.40 9.18
C ASN A 100 2.59 -32.25 8.96
N GLU A 101 1.40 -31.64 9.06
CA GLU A 101 0.13 -32.31 8.77
C GLU A 101 0.10 -32.88 7.34
N LEU A 102 0.59 -32.11 6.35
CA LEU A 102 0.68 -32.54 4.96
C LEU A 102 1.69 -33.68 4.76
N ASN A 103 2.82 -33.66 5.48
CA ASN A 103 3.87 -34.69 5.39
C ASN A 103 3.52 -35.99 6.12
N THR A 104 2.50 -35.99 6.96
CA THR A 104 1.97 -37.19 7.65
C THR A 104 0.89 -37.95 6.87
N LYS A 105 0.56 -37.50 5.64
CA LYS A 105 -0.25 -38.26 4.65
C LYS A 105 0.64 -38.89 3.60
#